data_AF-A0ABD0J2C8-F1
#
_entry.id   AF-A0ABD0J2C8-F1
#
_cell.length_a   1.000
_cell.length_b   1.000
_cell.length_c   1.000
_cell.angle_alpha   90.00
_cell.angle_beta   90.00
_cell.angle_gamma   90.00
#
_symmetry.space_group_name_H-M   'P 1'
#
loop_
_entity.id
_entity.type
_entity.pdbx_description
1 polymer ?
#
loop_
_entity_poly.entity_id
_entity_poly.type
_entity_poly.pdbx_seq_one_letter_code
_entity_poly.pdbx_strand_id
1 'polypeptide(L)'
;MASAPDHGEGNKGQKHENLPDIGDHFLVQRSDNSWHSAEIIQIRPNEQPGGGNSAFEYYVHYEGFNRRLDEWIELDRFDLSAKVEDPQGKEKDLTITLTDLSDGTDRKITRNQKRRHDEINHVQKTFAEMDPTTAALEKEHEAITKVKYIDKIQIGKYEIDAWYFSPYPEEYGKQPKLWVCEYCLKYMKLERSFRYHQSQCTWRHPPGKEIYRKGTISLYEVDGREAKLYCQNLCLLAKLFLDHKTLYFDVEPFMFYILTEVDRQGCHLVGYFSKEKESPDGNNVACILTLPPFQRKGYGKFLIAFSYELSMLEGSVGRQRSLSLISAS
;
A
#
# COMPACT_ATOMS: atom_id res chain seq x y z
N MET A 1 -11.31 6.14 -78.05
CA MET A 1 -10.69 7.48 -77.94
C MET A 1 -11.41 8.24 -76.84
N ALA A 2 -10.63 9.00 -76.07
CA ALA A 2 -10.90 9.67 -74.80
C ALA A 2 -12.16 10.54 -74.69
N SER A 3 -12.69 10.73 -73.47
CA SER A 3 -12.51 11.99 -72.66
C SER A 3 -13.39 12.06 -71.38
N ALA A 4 -12.71 12.18 -70.20
CA ALA A 4 -12.96 12.95 -68.94
C ALA A 4 -14.36 13.02 -68.25
N PRO A 5 -14.51 13.35 -66.93
CA PRO A 5 -13.58 14.02 -65.98
C PRO A 5 -13.32 13.27 -64.64
N ASP A 6 -12.12 13.39 -64.05
CA ASP A 6 -11.71 14.31 -62.97
C ASP A 6 -12.68 14.43 -61.77
N HIS A 7 -12.42 13.64 -60.73
CA HIS A 7 -12.89 13.88 -59.37
C HIS A 7 -11.71 13.75 -58.42
N GLY A 8 -11.27 14.88 -57.88
CA GLY A 8 -10.28 14.96 -56.83
C GLY A 8 -10.71 14.16 -55.60
N GLU A 9 -9.96 13.11 -55.29
CA GLU A 9 -10.05 12.42 -54.02
C GLU A 9 -9.43 13.32 -52.94
N GLY A 10 -10.32 13.97 -52.19
CA GLY A 10 -9.98 14.62 -50.94
C GLY A 10 -9.38 13.62 -49.98
N ASN A 11 -8.09 13.80 -49.69
CA ASN A 11 -7.35 13.17 -48.64
C ASN A 11 -8.09 13.35 -47.30
N LYS A 12 -8.92 12.38 -46.91
CA LYS A 12 -9.41 12.26 -45.54
C LYS A 12 -8.27 11.70 -44.70
N GLY A 13 -7.35 12.60 -44.31
CA GLY A 13 -6.45 12.34 -43.21
C GLY A 13 -7.29 11.97 -41.99
N GLN A 14 -7.28 10.69 -41.64
CA GLN A 14 -7.76 10.21 -40.34
C GLN A 14 -6.91 10.92 -39.28
N LYS A 15 -7.51 11.89 -38.58
CA LYS A 15 -7.00 12.35 -37.30
C LYS A 15 -7.09 11.16 -36.34
N HIS A 16 -6.03 10.36 -36.25
CA HIS A 16 -5.76 9.65 -35.01
C HIS A 16 -5.44 10.74 -33.99
N GLU A 17 -6.44 11.10 -33.19
CA GLU A 17 -6.26 11.98 -32.04
C GLU A 17 -5.14 11.40 -31.16
N ASN A 18 -4.24 12.26 -30.68
CA ASN A 18 -3.11 11.93 -29.79
C ASN A 18 -3.64 11.42 -28.44
N LEU A 19 -4.24 10.23 -28.43
CA LEU A 19 -4.64 9.57 -27.21
C LEU A 19 -3.36 9.09 -26.51
N PRO A 20 -3.24 9.32 -25.20
CA PRO A 20 -2.08 8.85 -24.45
C PRO A 20 -1.95 7.31 -24.51
N ASP A 21 -0.73 6.80 -24.73
CA ASP A 21 -0.44 5.36 -24.76
C ASP A 21 0.52 4.94 -23.64
N ILE A 22 0.61 3.64 -23.36
CA ILE A 22 1.50 3.09 -22.33
C ILE A 22 2.96 3.45 -22.63
N GLY A 23 3.67 3.96 -21.62
CA GLY A 23 5.05 4.45 -21.71
C GLY A 23 5.17 5.92 -22.11
N ASP A 24 4.08 6.56 -22.56
CA ASP A 24 4.11 7.99 -22.82
C ASP A 24 4.22 8.81 -21.53
N HIS A 25 4.86 9.97 -21.65
CA HIS A 25 4.99 10.94 -20.58
C HIS A 25 4.17 12.20 -20.91
N PHE A 26 3.33 12.61 -19.97
CA PHE A 26 2.47 13.78 -20.11
C PHE A 26 2.49 14.62 -18.85
N LEU A 27 2.18 15.90 -19.00
CA LEU A 27 1.83 16.74 -17.86
C LEU A 27 0.41 16.38 -17.39
N VAL A 28 0.30 15.96 -16.15
CA VAL A 28 -0.93 15.48 -15.52
C VAL A 28 -1.27 16.34 -14.31
N GLN A 29 -2.54 16.73 -14.19
CA GLN A 29 -3.06 17.45 -13.04
C GLN A 29 -3.35 16.49 -11.89
N ARG A 30 -2.89 16.80 -10.68
CA ARG A 30 -3.14 16.07 -9.43
C ARG A 30 -4.44 16.54 -8.74
N SER A 31 -4.91 15.78 -7.76
CA SER A 31 -6.11 16.11 -6.98
C SER A 31 -6.01 17.40 -6.14
N ASP A 32 -4.78 17.86 -5.86
CA ASP A 32 -4.48 19.17 -5.26
C ASP A 32 -4.38 20.31 -6.30
N ASN A 33 -4.73 20.03 -7.56
CA ASN A 33 -4.65 20.90 -8.73
C ASN A 33 -3.24 21.25 -9.20
N SER A 34 -2.18 20.62 -8.67
CA SER A 34 -0.82 20.83 -9.18
C SER A 34 -0.55 19.99 -10.43
N TRP A 35 0.33 20.46 -11.31
CA TRP A 35 0.68 19.78 -12.56
C TRP A 35 2.07 19.13 -12.47
N HIS A 36 2.17 17.87 -12.89
CA HIS A 36 3.40 17.08 -12.79
C HIS A 36 3.61 16.20 -14.02
N SER A 37 4.87 15.97 -14.39
CA SER A 37 5.19 14.97 -15.41
C SER A 37 4.86 13.59 -14.86
N ALA A 38 4.18 12.77 -15.67
CA ALA A 38 3.81 11.42 -15.29
C ALA A 38 3.94 10.45 -16.45
N GLU A 39 4.45 9.26 -16.14
CA GLU A 39 4.52 8.10 -17.05
C GLU A 39 3.20 7.34 -17.00
N ILE A 40 2.68 6.95 -18.17
CA ILE A 40 1.51 6.08 -18.27
C ILE A 40 1.96 4.63 -18.15
N ILE A 41 1.53 3.96 -17.08
CA ILE A 41 1.95 2.59 -16.79
C ILE A 41 0.93 1.59 -17.34
N GLN A 42 -0.37 1.90 -17.28
CA GLN A 42 -1.42 1.00 -17.75
C GLN A 42 -2.69 1.77 -18.16
N ILE A 43 -3.47 1.18 -19.06
CA ILE A 43 -4.77 1.70 -19.53
C ILE A 43 -5.84 0.63 -19.31
N ARG A 44 -7.03 1.04 -18.85
CA ARG A 44 -8.20 0.15 -18.74
C ARG A 44 -9.49 0.80 -19.28
N PRO A 45 -10.45 0.02 -19.82
CA PRO A 45 -11.77 0.55 -20.15
C PRO A 45 -12.49 1.03 -18.89
N ASN A 46 -13.22 2.15 -18.97
CA ASN A 46 -14.03 2.64 -17.87
C ASN A 46 -15.30 1.79 -17.72
N GLU A 47 -15.41 1.02 -16.63
CA GLU A 47 -16.56 0.13 -16.36
C GLU A 47 -17.77 0.87 -15.76
N GLN A 48 -17.68 2.17 -15.45
CA GLN A 48 -18.79 2.98 -14.96
C GLN A 48 -19.14 4.14 -15.91
N PRO A 49 -20.05 3.93 -16.90
CA PRO A 49 -20.42 4.94 -17.90
C PRO A 49 -21.23 6.15 -17.34
N GLY A 50 -21.27 6.36 -16.03
CA GLY A 50 -22.28 7.20 -15.36
C GLY A 50 -21.83 8.62 -14.95
N GLY A 51 -20.58 9.02 -15.15
CA GLY A 51 -20.09 10.30 -14.59
C GLY A 51 -18.99 11.04 -15.33
N GLY A 52 -18.24 10.39 -16.22
CA GLY A 52 -17.09 10.98 -16.93
C GLY A 52 -17.17 10.77 -18.44
N ASN A 53 -16.63 11.70 -19.21
CA ASN A 53 -16.67 11.70 -20.68
C ASN A 53 -15.55 10.83 -21.32
N SER A 54 -14.74 10.13 -20.51
CA SER A 54 -13.61 9.32 -20.97
C SER A 54 -13.95 7.83 -21.04
N ALA A 55 -13.71 7.21 -22.19
CA ALA A 55 -13.87 5.77 -22.41
C ALA A 55 -12.82 4.92 -21.66
N PHE A 56 -11.71 5.54 -21.26
CA PHE A 56 -10.57 4.88 -20.62
C PHE A 56 -10.13 5.60 -19.35
N GLU A 57 -9.56 4.83 -18.43
CA GLU A 57 -8.79 5.32 -17.29
C GLU A 57 -7.32 4.93 -17.47
N TYR A 58 -6.44 5.80 -16.98
CA TYR A 58 -4.98 5.70 -17.13
C TYR A 58 -4.34 5.62 -15.75
N TYR A 59 -3.54 4.59 -15.49
CA TYR A 59 -2.74 4.49 -14.27
C TYR A 59 -1.41 5.21 -14.49
N VAL A 60 -1.16 6.25 -13.69
CA VAL A 60 -0.02 7.13 -13.89
C VAL A 60 0.95 7.10 -12.72
N HIS A 61 2.24 7.16 -13.04
CA HIS A 61 3.32 7.36 -12.07
C HIS A 61 3.89 8.76 -12.19
N TYR A 62 3.84 9.55 -11.12
CA TYR A 62 4.37 10.91 -11.10
C TYR A 62 5.90 10.90 -10.93
N GLU A 63 6.62 11.49 -11.89
CA GLU A 63 8.09 11.51 -11.88
C GLU A 63 8.66 12.17 -10.61
N GLY A 64 9.59 11.47 -9.94
CA GLY A 64 10.23 11.97 -8.71
C GLY A 64 9.34 11.90 -7.46
N PHE A 65 8.13 11.36 -7.57
CA PHE A 65 7.24 11.12 -6.44
C PHE A 65 7.26 9.64 -6.01
N ASN A 66 6.86 9.41 -4.76
CA ASN A 66 6.71 8.05 -4.24
C ASN A 66 5.49 7.38 -4.89
N ARG A 67 5.64 6.11 -5.30
CA ARG A 67 4.58 5.31 -5.96
C ARG A 67 3.27 5.20 -5.19
N ARG A 68 3.26 5.47 -3.88
CA ARG A 68 2.01 5.59 -3.10
C ARG A 68 1.05 6.66 -3.62
N LEU A 69 1.55 7.59 -4.43
CA LEU A 69 0.78 8.67 -5.03
C LEU A 69 0.26 8.30 -6.43
N ASP A 70 0.62 7.13 -6.96
CA ASP A 70 0.12 6.63 -8.23
C ASP A 70 -1.38 6.35 -8.12
N GLU A 71 -2.11 6.67 -9.19
CA GLU A 71 -3.57 6.66 -9.22
C GLU A 71 -4.10 6.41 -10.64
N TRP A 72 -5.35 5.96 -10.73
CA TRP A 72 -6.12 5.96 -11.97
C TRP A 72 -6.73 7.34 -12.20
N ILE A 73 -6.57 7.87 -13.41
CA ILE A 73 -7.09 9.18 -13.82
C ILE A 73 -7.83 9.09 -15.16
N GLU A 74 -8.74 10.02 -15.38
CA GLU A 74 -9.43 10.19 -16.66
C GLU A 74 -8.66 11.13 -17.61
N LEU A 75 -9.07 11.13 -18.88
CA LEU A 75 -8.41 11.91 -19.94
C LEU A 75 -8.44 13.43 -19.69
N ASP A 76 -9.40 13.93 -18.92
CA ASP A 76 -9.56 15.35 -18.59
C ASP A 76 -8.43 15.92 -17.72
N ARG A 77 -7.65 15.05 -17.05
CA ARG A 77 -6.51 15.43 -16.22
C ARG A 77 -5.19 15.51 -17.01
N PHE A 78 -5.19 15.23 -18.31
CA PHE A 78 -4.00 15.33 -19.16
C PHE A 78 -3.93 16.66 -19.90
N ASP A 79 -2.75 17.27 -19.93
CA ASP A 79 -2.44 18.29 -20.93
C ASP A 79 -1.98 17.62 -22.23
N LEU A 80 -2.93 17.35 -23.12
CA LEU A 80 -2.68 16.73 -24.42
C LEU A 80 -1.88 17.62 -25.39
N SER A 81 -1.67 18.90 -25.05
CA SER A 81 -0.84 19.81 -25.84
C SER A 81 0.65 19.67 -25.51
N ALA A 82 1.00 19.03 -24.39
CA ALA A 82 2.34 18.91 -23.86
C ALA A 82 2.75 17.44 -23.64
N LYS A 83 2.90 16.67 -24.74
CA LYS A 83 3.61 15.38 -24.67
C LYS A 83 5.06 15.67 -24.33
N VAL A 84 5.52 15.21 -23.17
CA VAL A 84 6.89 15.43 -22.71
C VAL A 84 7.76 14.38 -23.40
N GLU A 85 8.76 14.82 -24.16
CA GLU A 85 9.75 13.90 -24.72
C GLU A 85 10.57 13.27 -23.59
N ASP A 86 10.69 11.94 -23.59
CA ASP A 86 11.43 11.16 -22.60
C ASP A 86 12.87 11.72 -22.44
N PRO A 87 13.26 12.20 -21.24
CA PRO A 87 14.63 12.62 -20.98
C PRO A 87 15.67 11.50 -21.10
N GLN A 88 15.26 10.22 -21.21
CA GLN A 88 16.12 9.04 -21.15
C GLN A 88 16.18 8.20 -22.44
N GLY A 89 15.90 8.80 -23.60
CA GLY A 89 16.07 8.18 -24.94
C GLY A 89 17.51 7.88 -25.38
N LYS A 90 18.36 7.29 -24.53
CA LYS A 90 19.58 6.59 -24.94
C LYS A 90 19.62 5.21 -24.30
N GLU A 91 19.78 4.21 -25.16
CA GLU A 91 19.88 2.79 -24.87
C GLU A 91 20.57 2.50 -23.52
N LYS A 92 19.87 1.77 -22.64
CA LYS A 92 20.47 1.15 -21.46
C LYS A 92 21.30 -0.05 -21.92
N ASP A 93 22.52 0.21 -22.39
CA ASP A 93 23.56 -0.80 -22.39
C ASP A 93 24.21 -0.85 -21.00
N LEU A 94 24.19 -2.03 -20.39
CA LEU A 94 24.59 -2.30 -19.02
C LEU A 94 26.12 -2.38 -18.93
N THR A 95 26.79 -1.25 -18.69
CA THR A 95 28.14 -1.26 -18.11
C THR A 95 28.34 -0.07 -17.17
N ILE A 96 27.96 -0.23 -15.90
CA ILE A 96 28.37 0.71 -14.83
C ILE A 96 29.84 0.41 -14.52
N THR A 97 30.74 1.19 -15.09
CA THR A 97 32.10 1.36 -14.59
C THR A 97 32.11 2.61 -13.70
N LEU A 98 32.58 2.44 -12.45
CA LEU A 98 32.85 3.54 -11.54
C LEU A 98 33.88 4.49 -12.17
N THR A 99 33.58 5.79 -12.26
CA THR A 99 34.44 6.90 -11.81
C THR A 99 33.80 8.25 -12.13
N ASP A 100 33.83 9.14 -11.13
CA ASP A 100 33.76 10.61 -11.15
C ASP A 100 32.84 11.34 -12.14
N LEU A 101 31.96 12.18 -11.58
CA LEU A 101 32.10 13.64 -11.70
C LEU A 101 31.26 14.35 -10.62
N SER A 102 31.98 15.14 -9.83
CA SER A 102 31.52 16.11 -8.86
C SER A 102 30.92 17.37 -9.50
N ASP A 103 30.09 18.06 -8.70
CA ASP A 103 29.71 19.50 -8.74
C ASP A 103 28.39 19.84 -9.47
N GLY A 104 27.40 20.54 -8.89
CA GLY A 104 27.25 21.15 -7.57
C GLY A 104 25.86 21.80 -7.42
N THR A 105 25.26 21.67 -6.23
CA THR A 105 24.50 22.73 -5.52
C THR A 105 24.17 22.21 -4.12
N ASP A 106 25.02 22.64 -3.20
CA ASP A 106 25.24 22.08 -1.89
C ASP A 106 24.30 22.73 -0.86
N ARG A 107 23.31 21.96 -0.37
CA ARG A 107 22.85 22.09 1.02
C ARG A 107 23.10 20.76 1.72
N LYS A 108 24.35 20.53 2.10
CA LYS A 108 24.80 19.47 3.02
C LYS A 108 23.87 19.36 4.24
N ILE A 109 22.96 18.39 4.17
CA ILE A 109 22.21 17.88 5.30
C ILE A 109 23.20 17.18 6.23
N THR A 110 23.18 17.54 7.51
CA THR A 110 24.09 16.94 8.49
C THR A 110 23.80 15.45 8.65
N ARG A 111 24.84 14.65 8.96
CA ARG A 111 24.71 13.20 9.22
C ARG A 111 23.59 12.86 10.21
N ASN A 112 23.30 13.78 11.14
CA ASN A 112 22.25 13.65 12.14
C ASN A 112 20.84 13.95 11.58
N GLN A 113 20.71 14.88 10.63
CA GLN A 113 19.44 15.12 9.93
C GLN A 113 19.10 14.01 8.94
N LYS A 114 20.09 13.42 8.25
CA LYS A 114 19.89 12.24 7.41
C LYS A 114 19.41 11.06 8.25
N ARG A 115 20.07 10.81 9.39
CA ARG A 115 19.66 9.77 10.35
C ARG A 115 18.23 9.98 10.88
N ARG A 116 17.85 11.22 11.22
CA ARG A 116 16.46 11.52 11.63
C ARG A 116 15.45 11.35 10.50
N HIS A 117 15.81 11.69 9.26
CA HIS A 117 14.93 11.47 8.11
C HIS A 117 14.70 9.96 7.87
N ASP A 118 15.77 9.17 7.98
CA ASP A 118 15.73 7.71 7.81
C ASP A 118 15.01 7.02 8.99
N GLU A 119 15.17 7.52 10.23
CA GLU A 119 14.46 7.06 11.43
C GLU A 119 12.95 7.38 11.41
N ILE A 120 12.56 8.56 10.90
CA ILE A 120 11.15 8.95 10.79
C ILE A 120 10.43 8.16 9.68
N ASN A 121 11.13 7.80 8.61
CA ASN A 121 10.55 7.07 7.47
C ASN A 121 10.66 5.55 7.57
N HIS A 122 11.29 5.00 8.62
CA HIS A 122 11.44 3.54 8.81
C HIS A 122 11.87 2.83 7.52
N VAL A 123 12.86 3.39 6.82
CA VAL A 123 13.47 2.71 5.67
C VAL A 123 14.27 1.54 6.21
N GLN A 124 13.65 0.35 6.25
CA GLN A 124 14.34 -0.89 6.55
C GLN A 124 15.16 -1.34 5.35
N LYS A 125 16.37 -1.78 5.66
CA LYS A 125 17.46 -2.37 4.85
C LYS A 125 17.34 -2.28 3.33
N THR A 126 18.37 -1.67 2.73
CA THR A 126 18.61 -1.68 1.29
C THR A 126 18.58 -3.11 0.73
N PHE A 127 18.08 -3.24 -0.51
CA PHE A 127 17.96 -4.48 -1.30
C PHE A 127 19.15 -5.45 -1.22
N ALA A 128 20.35 -4.93 -0.92
CA ALA A 128 21.59 -5.67 -0.75
C ALA A 128 21.69 -6.54 0.52
N GLU A 129 20.79 -6.38 1.50
CA GLU A 129 20.81 -7.16 2.74
C GLU A 129 19.71 -8.24 2.82
N MET A 130 18.90 -8.38 1.77
CA MET A 130 17.88 -9.43 1.69
C MET A 130 18.48 -10.73 1.16
N ASP A 131 17.95 -11.88 1.60
CA ASP A 131 18.36 -13.16 1.03
C ASP A 131 17.94 -13.24 -0.46
N PRO A 132 18.67 -13.99 -1.29
CA PRO A 132 18.43 -14.04 -2.74
C PRO A 132 17.01 -14.49 -3.12
N THR A 133 16.37 -15.32 -2.30
CA THR A 133 15.00 -15.80 -2.52
C THR A 133 13.97 -14.71 -2.23
N THR A 134 14.12 -13.96 -1.13
CA THR A 134 13.27 -12.80 -0.83
C THR A 134 13.46 -11.70 -1.86
N ALA A 135 14.71 -11.39 -2.25
CA ALA A 135 14.98 -10.37 -3.27
C ALA A 135 14.41 -10.74 -4.65
N ALA A 136 14.45 -12.02 -5.04
CA ALA A 136 13.85 -12.50 -6.28
C ALA A 136 12.31 -12.43 -6.26
N LEU A 137 11.70 -12.87 -5.15
CA LEU A 137 10.25 -12.74 -4.93
C LEU A 137 9.82 -11.27 -4.92
N GLU A 138 10.61 -10.38 -4.33
CA GLU A 138 10.34 -8.94 -4.34
C GLU A 138 10.46 -8.34 -5.73
N LYS A 139 11.47 -8.73 -6.53
CA LYS A 139 11.64 -8.22 -7.90
C LYS A 139 10.54 -8.73 -8.85
N GLU A 140 10.13 -9.97 -8.70
CA GLU A 140 8.99 -10.54 -9.44
C GLU A 140 7.67 -9.90 -9.00
N HIS A 141 7.48 -9.71 -7.69
CA HIS A 141 6.34 -8.96 -7.17
C HIS A 141 6.34 -7.53 -7.71
N GLU A 142 7.43 -6.76 -7.58
CA GLU A 142 7.50 -5.37 -8.07
C GLU A 142 7.11 -5.23 -9.55
N ALA A 143 7.41 -6.23 -10.39
CA ALA A 143 7.04 -6.23 -11.80
C ALA A 143 5.53 -6.49 -12.01
N ILE A 144 4.94 -7.39 -11.22
CA ILE A 144 3.51 -7.75 -11.28
C ILE A 144 2.63 -6.71 -10.57
N THR A 145 3.18 -6.02 -9.56
CA THR A 145 2.45 -5.14 -8.64
C THR A 145 2.59 -3.65 -8.95
N LYS A 146 3.09 -3.28 -10.14
CA LYS A 146 3.25 -1.87 -10.54
C LYS A 146 1.94 -1.11 -10.56
N VAL A 147 0.84 -1.79 -10.81
CA VAL A 147 -0.48 -1.19 -10.95
C VAL A 147 -1.36 -1.60 -9.78
N LYS A 148 -1.83 -0.60 -9.04
CA LYS A 148 -2.80 -0.76 -7.98
C LYS A 148 -4.20 -0.78 -8.58
N TYR A 149 -4.87 -1.93 -8.50
CA TYR A 149 -6.26 -2.05 -8.97
C TYR A 149 -7.29 -1.62 -7.91
N ILE A 150 -6.99 -1.85 -6.63
CA ILE A 150 -7.85 -1.43 -5.52
C ILE A 150 -7.47 0.00 -5.15
N ASP A 151 -8.35 0.94 -5.47
CA ASP A 151 -8.13 2.36 -5.22
C ASP A 151 -8.39 2.72 -3.76
N LYS A 152 -9.43 2.12 -3.17
CA LYS A 152 -9.89 2.45 -1.82
C LYS A 152 -10.58 1.29 -1.12
N ILE A 153 -10.67 1.40 0.20
CA ILE A 153 -11.43 0.48 1.04
C ILE A 153 -12.44 1.23 1.91
N GLN A 154 -13.60 0.62 2.16
CA GLN A 154 -14.49 0.99 3.25
C GLN A 154 -14.21 0.08 4.45
N ILE A 155 -13.84 0.65 5.60
CA ILE A 155 -13.71 -0.09 6.87
C ILE A 155 -14.36 0.69 8.01
N GLY A 156 -15.40 0.11 8.60
CA GLY A 156 -16.26 0.79 9.56
C GLY A 156 -16.78 2.11 8.97
N LYS A 157 -16.54 3.23 9.67
CA LYS A 157 -16.91 4.58 9.23
C LYS A 157 -15.90 5.26 8.29
N TYR A 158 -14.77 4.61 7.98
CA TYR A 158 -13.70 5.22 7.20
C TYR A 158 -13.68 4.71 5.76
N GLU A 159 -13.53 5.64 4.82
CA GLU A 159 -13.05 5.36 3.48
C GLU A 159 -11.56 5.72 3.43
N ILE A 160 -10.73 4.81 2.95
CA ILE A 160 -9.26 4.94 2.98
C ILE A 160 -8.70 4.59 1.61
N ASP A 161 -7.92 5.50 1.02
CA ASP A 161 -7.21 5.25 -0.22
C ASP A 161 -6.04 4.28 0.01
N ALA A 162 -5.94 3.28 -0.85
CA ALA A 162 -4.85 2.33 -0.82
C ALA A 162 -3.56 2.97 -1.38
N TRP A 163 -2.43 2.66 -0.77
CA TRP A 163 -1.12 3.20 -1.16
C TRP A 163 -0.38 2.26 -2.09
N TYR A 164 -0.51 0.95 -1.85
CA TYR A 164 0.22 -0.07 -2.58
C TYR A 164 -0.73 -1.16 -3.08
N PHE A 165 -0.27 -1.91 -4.07
CA PHE A 165 -0.92 -3.14 -4.48
C PHE A 165 -1.00 -4.13 -3.31
N SER A 166 -2.12 -4.84 -3.21
CA SER A 166 -2.31 -6.00 -2.33
C SER A 166 -2.91 -7.17 -3.13
N PRO A 167 -2.38 -8.40 -2.97
CA PRO A 167 -2.77 -9.58 -3.74
C PRO A 167 -4.05 -10.21 -3.20
N TYR A 168 -5.14 -9.44 -3.17
CA TYR A 168 -6.46 -10.01 -2.96
C TYR A 168 -6.76 -11.02 -4.07
N PRO A 169 -7.50 -12.13 -3.78
CA PRO A 169 -7.84 -13.13 -4.79
C PRO A 169 -8.46 -12.49 -6.03
N GLU A 170 -8.21 -13.06 -7.21
CA GLU A 170 -8.36 -12.39 -8.52
C GLU A 170 -9.71 -11.69 -8.69
N GLU A 171 -10.79 -12.29 -8.19
CA GLU A 171 -12.13 -11.75 -8.33
C GLU A 171 -12.39 -10.51 -7.45
N TYR A 172 -11.56 -10.26 -6.43
CA TYR A 172 -11.54 -9.09 -5.56
C TYR A 172 -10.42 -8.11 -5.91
N GLY A 173 -9.26 -8.63 -6.35
CA GLY A 173 -8.08 -7.84 -6.68
C GLY A 173 -8.32 -6.83 -7.80
N LYS A 174 -9.28 -7.09 -8.69
CA LYS A 174 -9.65 -6.17 -9.79
C LYS A 174 -10.72 -5.13 -9.42
N GLN A 175 -11.19 -5.10 -8.17
CA GLN A 175 -12.24 -4.16 -7.76
C GLN A 175 -11.63 -2.81 -7.37
N PRO A 176 -12.19 -1.67 -7.84
CA PRO A 176 -11.69 -0.35 -7.46
C PRO A 176 -11.96 -0.04 -5.98
N LYS A 177 -13.01 -0.63 -5.40
CA LYS A 177 -13.35 -0.49 -3.98
C LYS A 177 -13.65 -1.83 -3.33
N LEU A 178 -13.04 -2.08 -2.18
CA LEU A 178 -13.39 -3.20 -1.31
C LEU A 178 -14.12 -2.74 -0.05
N TRP A 179 -15.03 -3.57 0.44
CA TRP A 179 -15.76 -3.36 1.68
C TRP A 179 -15.26 -4.35 2.73
N VAL A 180 -14.66 -3.85 3.80
CA VAL A 180 -13.97 -4.64 4.82
C VAL A 180 -14.71 -4.53 6.15
N CYS A 181 -15.07 -5.67 6.73
CA CYS A 181 -15.63 -5.71 8.08
C CYS A 181 -14.57 -5.27 9.10
N GLU A 182 -14.88 -4.28 9.94
CA GLU A 182 -13.93 -3.75 10.92
C GLU A 182 -13.57 -4.72 12.05
N TYR A 183 -14.37 -5.78 12.25
CA TYR A 183 -14.17 -6.74 13.33
C TYR A 183 -13.53 -8.05 12.87
N CYS A 184 -14.03 -8.69 11.81
CA CYS A 184 -13.49 -9.97 11.33
C CYS A 184 -12.58 -9.83 10.09
N LEU A 185 -12.42 -8.60 9.58
CA LEU A 185 -11.59 -8.25 8.43
C LEU A 185 -11.99 -8.92 7.11
N LYS A 186 -13.15 -9.60 7.08
CA LYS A 186 -13.69 -10.15 5.83
C LYS A 186 -13.88 -9.02 4.82
N TYR A 187 -13.36 -9.22 3.62
CA TYR A 187 -13.50 -8.32 2.47
C TYR A 187 -14.64 -8.77 1.55
N MET A 188 -15.31 -7.81 0.93
CA MET A 188 -16.47 -7.98 0.06
C MET A 188 -16.39 -7.00 -1.11
N LYS A 189 -16.97 -7.37 -2.25
CA LYS A 189 -16.96 -6.54 -3.47
C LYS A 189 -18.07 -5.50 -3.48
N LEU A 190 -19.25 -5.86 -2.97
CA LEU A 190 -20.46 -5.07 -3.10
C LEU A 190 -20.90 -4.52 -1.74
N GLU A 191 -21.42 -3.30 -1.74
CA GLU A 191 -21.99 -2.69 -0.53
C GLU A 191 -23.15 -3.53 0.03
N ARG A 192 -23.97 -4.13 -0.84
CA ARG A 192 -25.09 -4.98 -0.41
C ARG A 192 -24.63 -6.17 0.43
N SER A 193 -23.56 -6.85 0.00
CA SER A 193 -23.02 -7.99 0.75
C SER A 193 -22.34 -7.54 2.04
N PHE A 194 -21.71 -6.36 2.05
CA PHE A 194 -21.19 -5.73 3.26
C PHE A 194 -22.27 -5.44 4.30
N ARG A 195 -23.36 -4.76 3.90
CA ARG A 195 -24.49 -4.47 4.80
C ARG A 195 -25.15 -5.74 5.33
N TYR A 196 -25.33 -6.75 4.47
CA TYR A 196 -25.81 -8.06 4.90
C TYR A 196 -24.86 -8.68 5.93
N HIS A 197 -23.55 -8.68 5.67
CA HIS A 197 -22.56 -9.19 6.62
C HIS A 197 -22.59 -8.43 7.95
N GLN A 198 -22.69 -7.10 7.95
CA GLN A 198 -22.80 -6.31 9.19
C GLN A 198 -24.01 -6.72 10.04
N SER A 199 -25.14 -7.09 9.42
CA SER A 199 -26.33 -7.57 10.14
C SER A 199 -26.15 -8.95 10.77
N GLN A 200 -25.26 -9.78 10.22
CA GLN A 200 -25.07 -11.18 10.63
C GLN A 200 -23.81 -11.39 11.50
N CYS A 201 -22.80 -10.52 11.33
CA CYS A 201 -21.51 -10.68 11.98
C CYS A 201 -21.64 -10.44 13.49
N THR A 202 -21.28 -11.46 14.27
CA THR A 202 -21.31 -11.43 15.73
C THR A 202 -20.00 -10.95 16.35
N TRP A 203 -18.94 -10.77 15.56
CA TRP A 203 -17.62 -10.37 16.03
C TRP A 203 -17.63 -8.90 16.47
N ARG A 204 -17.08 -8.61 17.64
CA ARG A 204 -16.93 -7.24 18.18
C ARG A 204 -15.54 -6.96 18.75
N HIS A 205 -14.60 -7.86 18.53
CA HIS A 205 -13.20 -7.71 18.88
C HIS A 205 -12.36 -8.65 18.02
N PRO A 206 -11.03 -8.44 17.92
CA PRO A 206 -10.12 -9.40 17.32
C PRO A 206 -10.24 -10.78 17.97
N PRO A 207 -9.90 -11.88 17.26
CA PRO A 207 -9.78 -13.19 17.89
C PRO A 207 -8.64 -13.20 18.92
N GLY A 208 -8.45 -14.34 19.57
CA GLY A 208 -7.32 -14.54 20.48
C GLY A 208 -7.53 -13.90 21.84
N LYS A 209 -6.42 -13.63 22.53
CA LYS A 209 -6.41 -13.26 23.94
C LYS A 209 -6.19 -11.76 24.11
N GLU A 210 -7.05 -11.10 24.87
CA GLU A 210 -6.76 -9.74 25.33
C GLU A 210 -5.62 -9.79 26.37
N ILE A 211 -4.47 -9.25 26.02
CA ILE A 211 -3.26 -9.27 26.88
C ILE A 211 -2.97 -7.92 27.53
N TYR A 212 -3.64 -6.86 27.09
CA TYR A 212 -3.52 -5.53 27.66
C TYR A 212 -4.84 -4.76 27.55
N ARG A 213 -5.21 -4.06 28.63
CA ARG A 213 -6.36 -3.16 28.70
C ARG A 213 -6.02 -1.94 29.54
N LYS A 214 -6.12 -0.73 28.98
CA LYS A 214 -6.03 0.54 29.72
C LYS A 214 -6.96 1.59 29.13
N GLY A 215 -7.95 2.01 29.91
CA GLY A 215 -8.96 2.98 29.46
C GLY A 215 -9.71 2.46 28.25
N THR A 216 -9.64 3.19 27.13
CA THR A 216 -10.27 2.84 25.85
C THR A 216 -9.35 2.07 24.92
N ILE A 217 -8.17 1.62 25.37
CA ILE A 217 -7.19 0.90 24.53
C ILE A 217 -7.09 -0.55 24.97
N SER A 218 -7.14 -1.47 24.00
CA SER A 218 -6.93 -2.91 24.20
C SER A 218 -5.95 -3.48 23.17
N LEU A 219 -5.14 -4.44 23.60
CA LEU A 219 -4.25 -5.21 22.72
C LEU A 219 -4.59 -6.71 22.79
N TYR A 220 -4.78 -7.31 21.62
CA TYR A 220 -5.07 -8.73 21.47
C TYR A 220 -3.87 -9.47 20.89
N GLU A 221 -3.51 -10.58 21.50
CA GLU A 221 -2.55 -11.55 21.00
C GLU A 221 -3.27 -12.63 20.20
N VAL A 222 -2.90 -12.78 18.94
CA VAL A 222 -3.55 -13.66 17.97
C VAL A 222 -2.52 -14.57 17.32
N ASP A 223 -2.68 -15.87 17.50
CA ASP A 223 -1.87 -16.88 16.82
C ASP A 223 -2.35 -17.06 15.36
N GLY A 224 -1.43 -16.86 14.40
CA GLY A 224 -1.74 -17.04 12.97
C GLY A 224 -2.10 -18.47 12.56
N ARG A 225 -1.70 -19.48 13.33
CA ARG A 225 -2.10 -20.87 13.14
C ARG A 225 -3.55 -21.10 13.59
N GLU A 226 -3.96 -20.50 14.70
CA GLU A 226 -5.30 -20.67 15.26
C GLU A 226 -6.35 -19.82 14.52
N ALA A 227 -5.99 -18.58 14.17
CA ALA A 227 -6.87 -17.61 13.53
C ALA A 227 -6.48 -17.33 12.06
N LYS A 228 -6.12 -18.38 11.31
CA LYS A 228 -5.56 -18.30 9.95
C LYS A 228 -6.28 -17.32 9.03
N LEU A 229 -7.60 -17.45 8.88
CA LEU A 229 -8.38 -16.58 7.99
C LEU A 229 -8.34 -15.10 8.42
N TYR A 230 -8.43 -14.83 9.72
CA TYR A 230 -8.36 -13.47 10.24
C TYR A 230 -6.99 -12.84 9.96
N CYS A 231 -5.91 -13.58 10.21
CA CYS A 231 -4.55 -13.11 9.99
C CYS A 231 -4.23 -12.92 8.51
N GLN A 232 -4.73 -13.79 7.62
CA GLN A 232 -4.61 -13.61 6.17
C GLN A 232 -5.34 -12.33 5.71
N ASN A 233 -6.57 -12.11 6.19
CA ASN A 233 -7.32 -10.89 5.89
C ASN A 233 -6.59 -9.63 6.39
N LEU A 234 -6.02 -9.69 7.59
CA LEU A 234 -5.20 -8.61 8.15
C LEU A 234 -3.95 -8.35 7.31
N CYS A 235 -3.26 -9.39 6.84
CA CYS A 235 -2.09 -9.25 5.99
C CYS A 235 -2.43 -8.61 4.63
N LEU A 236 -3.54 -9.02 4.01
CA LEU A 236 -4.04 -8.41 2.76
C LEU A 236 -4.39 -6.93 2.97
N LEU A 237 -5.08 -6.61 4.07
CA LEU A 237 -5.38 -5.24 4.45
C LEU A 237 -4.11 -4.42 4.67
N ALA A 238 -3.13 -4.99 5.39
CA ALA A 238 -1.88 -4.32 5.70
C ALA A 238 -1.03 -4.06 4.46
N LYS A 239 -1.03 -4.98 3.49
CA LYS A 239 -0.26 -4.84 2.24
C LYS A 239 -0.74 -3.66 1.38
N LEU A 240 -1.99 -3.20 1.55
CA LEU A 240 -2.45 -1.95 0.91
C LEU A 240 -1.70 -0.72 1.41
N PHE A 241 -1.02 -0.79 2.56
CA PHE A 241 -0.36 0.33 3.23
C PHE A 241 1.12 0.06 3.55
N LEU A 242 1.64 -1.12 3.18
CA LEU A 242 3.03 -1.52 3.34
C LEU A 242 3.60 -1.92 1.98
N ASP A 243 4.72 -1.30 1.62
CA ASP A 243 5.38 -1.51 0.33
C ASP A 243 5.97 -2.93 0.24
N HIS A 244 6.87 -3.25 1.17
CA HIS A 244 7.70 -4.46 1.16
C HIS A 244 7.16 -5.60 2.05
N LYS A 245 5.83 -5.79 2.11
CA LYS A 245 5.26 -6.96 2.81
C LYS A 245 5.21 -8.16 1.86
N THR A 246 6.05 -9.16 2.13
CA THR A 246 6.24 -10.34 1.26
C THR A 246 5.38 -11.54 1.65
N LEU A 247 5.06 -11.68 2.95
CA LEU A 247 4.27 -12.80 3.47
C LEU A 247 2.86 -12.36 3.86
N TYR A 248 1.85 -12.93 3.18
CA TYR A 248 0.43 -12.61 3.42
C TYR A 248 -0.50 -13.83 3.50
N PHE A 249 -0.14 -14.97 2.91
CA PHE A 249 -0.93 -16.20 3.02
C PHE A 249 -0.37 -17.19 4.04
N ASP A 250 0.95 -17.27 4.16
CA ASP A 250 1.60 -18.08 5.19
C ASP A 250 1.73 -17.28 6.49
N VAL A 251 0.74 -17.47 7.36
CA VAL A 251 0.59 -16.72 8.62
C VAL A 251 0.87 -17.58 9.86
N GLU A 252 0.99 -18.90 9.68
CA GLU A 252 1.14 -19.85 10.80
C GLU A 252 2.42 -19.64 11.64
N PRO A 253 3.55 -19.22 11.04
CA PRO A 253 4.78 -18.90 11.79
C PRO A 253 4.70 -17.62 12.64
N PHE A 254 3.61 -16.85 12.56
CA PHE A 254 3.54 -15.51 13.15
C PHE A 254 2.54 -15.41 14.32
N MET A 255 2.92 -14.60 15.30
CA MET A 255 2.02 -13.99 16.28
C MET A 255 1.65 -12.58 15.83
N PHE A 256 0.40 -12.19 16.04
CA PHE A 256 -0.12 -10.87 15.69
C PHE A 256 -0.63 -10.18 16.95
N TYR A 257 -0.22 -8.92 17.13
CA TYR A 257 -0.59 -8.09 18.27
C TYR A 257 -1.46 -6.93 17.79
N ILE A 258 -2.76 -7.06 17.99
CA ILE A 258 -3.78 -6.21 17.40
C ILE A 258 -4.17 -5.12 18.39
N LEU A 259 -3.90 -3.87 18.04
CA LEU A 259 -4.26 -2.70 18.82
C LEU A 259 -5.64 -2.20 18.43
N THR A 260 -6.46 -1.94 19.44
CA THR A 260 -7.83 -1.50 19.28
C THR A 260 -8.18 -0.30 20.16
N GLU A 261 -9.03 0.57 19.62
CA GLU A 261 -9.83 1.51 20.40
C GLU A 261 -11.14 0.81 20.78
N VAL A 262 -11.60 0.96 22.01
CA VAL A 262 -12.79 0.28 22.53
C VAL A 262 -13.85 1.29 22.91
N ASP A 263 -15.06 1.06 22.40
CA ASP A 263 -16.25 1.81 22.75
C ASP A 263 -17.41 0.87 23.18
N ARG A 264 -18.65 1.34 23.11
CA ARG A 264 -19.84 0.54 23.48
C ARG A 264 -20.22 -0.52 22.44
N GLN A 265 -19.78 -0.35 21.20
CA GLN A 265 -20.04 -1.24 20.08
C GLN A 265 -19.02 -2.38 20.03
N GLY A 266 -17.74 -2.10 20.31
CA GLY A 266 -16.72 -3.15 20.34
C GLY A 266 -15.29 -2.60 20.41
N CYS A 267 -14.36 -3.43 19.94
CA CYS A 267 -12.93 -3.14 19.83
C CYS A 267 -12.57 -2.96 18.35
N HIS A 268 -12.28 -1.71 17.97
CA HIS A 268 -12.06 -1.27 16.60
C HIS A 268 -10.57 -1.30 16.28
N LEU A 269 -10.19 -1.98 15.19
CA LEU A 269 -8.80 -2.06 14.73
C LEU A 269 -8.21 -0.66 14.48
N VAL A 270 -7.07 -0.39 15.11
CA VAL A 270 -6.28 0.85 14.94
C VAL A 270 -4.95 0.57 14.26
N GLY A 271 -4.33 -0.56 14.61
CA GLY A 271 -3.04 -0.96 14.10
C GLY A 271 -2.63 -2.32 14.63
N TYR A 272 -1.49 -2.82 14.19
CA TYR A 272 -0.94 -4.07 14.68
C TYR A 272 0.57 -4.11 14.50
N PHE A 273 1.22 -5.06 15.17
CA PHE A 273 2.49 -5.58 14.70
C PHE A 273 2.44 -7.12 14.67
N SER A 274 3.24 -7.73 13.80
CA SER A 274 3.46 -9.17 13.75
C SER A 274 4.88 -9.51 14.20
N LYS A 275 5.05 -10.71 14.73
CA LYS A 275 6.32 -11.25 15.21
C LYS A 275 6.42 -12.71 14.83
N GLU A 276 7.57 -13.14 14.34
CA GLU A 276 7.86 -14.56 14.11
C GLU A 276 7.93 -15.29 15.45
N LYS A 277 7.30 -16.46 15.54
CA LYS A 277 7.38 -17.31 16.73
C LYS A 277 8.81 -17.77 17.00
N GLU A 278 9.53 -18.08 15.93
CA GLU A 278 10.93 -18.44 15.94
C GLU A 278 11.64 -17.53 14.95
N SER A 279 12.42 -16.57 15.45
CA SER A 279 13.18 -15.64 14.61
C SER A 279 14.68 -15.95 14.73
N PRO A 280 15.34 -16.45 13.68
CA PRO A 280 16.78 -16.74 13.70
C PRO A 280 17.63 -15.53 14.03
N ASP A 281 17.20 -14.36 13.55
CA ASP A 281 17.90 -13.07 13.76
C ASP A 281 17.46 -12.36 15.06
N GLY A 282 16.53 -12.97 15.83
CA GLY A 282 16.00 -12.38 17.06
C GLY A 282 15.15 -11.13 16.84
N ASN A 283 14.52 -10.99 15.66
CA ASN A 283 13.67 -9.85 15.36
C ASN A 283 12.43 -9.85 16.25
N ASN A 284 12.20 -8.76 16.98
CA ASN A 284 11.01 -8.61 17.83
C ASN A 284 9.78 -8.09 17.08
N VAL A 285 9.96 -7.60 15.85
CA VAL A 285 8.92 -7.10 14.95
C VAL A 285 9.24 -7.54 13.53
N ALA A 286 8.28 -8.17 12.86
CA ALA A 286 8.34 -8.51 11.43
C ALA A 286 7.62 -7.45 10.57
N CYS A 287 6.41 -7.04 10.98
CA CYS A 287 5.69 -5.94 10.33
C CYS A 287 5.01 -5.10 11.41
N ILE A 288 4.88 -3.79 11.18
CA ILE A 288 4.14 -2.88 12.05
C ILE A 288 3.36 -1.87 11.23
N LEU A 289 2.10 -1.65 11.57
CA LEU A 289 1.22 -0.73 10.87
C LEU A 289 0.28 -0.04 11.84
N THR A 290 0.13 1.28 11.68
CA THR A 290 -1.03 2.02 12.16
C THR A 290 -1.87 2.40 10.95
N LEU A 291 -3.17 2.05 10.96
CA LEU A 291 -4.07 2.36 9.85
C LEU A 291 -4.09 3.88 9.57
N PRO A 292 -4.18 4.31 8.29
CA PRO A 292 -3.98 5.71 7.93
C PRO A 292 -4.80 6.74 8.75
N PRO A 293 -6.11 6.54 9.04
CA PRO A 293 -6.91 7.49 9.82
C PRO A 293 -6.46 7.66 11.27
N PHE A 294 -5.62 6.76 11.77
CA PHE A 294 -5.12 6.75 13.15
C PHE A 294 -3.63 7.12 13.27
N GLN A 295 -2.97 7.41 12.14
CA GLN A 295 -1.58 7.84 12.16
C GLN A 295 -1.41 9.19 12.87
N ARG A 296 -0.19 9.46 13.36
CA ARG A 296 0.19 10.68 14.09
C ARG A 296 -0.57 10.95 15.40
N LYS A 297 -1.32 9.96 15.92
CA LYS A 297 -2.02 10.01 17.22
C LYS A 297 -1.26 9.30 18.36
N GLY A 298 -0.05 8.81 18.11
CA GLY A 298 0.79 8.13 19.10
C GLY A 298 0.70 6.59 19.10
N TYR A 299 -0.24 5.99 18.37
CA TYR A 299 -0.40 4.53 18.32
C TYR A 299 0.82 3.78 17.79
N GLY A 300 1.52 4.32 16.79
CA GLY A 300 2.77 3.72 16.32
C GLY A 300 3.84 3.63 17.43
N LYS A 301 3.98 4.68 18.25
CA LYS A 301 4.90 4.67 19.40
C LYS A 301 4.47 3.65 20.45
N PHE A 302 3.15 3.51 20.67
CA PHE A 302 2.61 2.51 21.58
C PHE A 302 2.94 1.08 21.12
N LEU A 303 2.70 0.76 19.85
CA LEU A 303 3.00 -0.56 19.26
C LEU A 303 4.49 -0.90 19.40
N ILE A 304 5.38 0.06 19.09
CA ILE A 304 6.83 -0.10 19.23
C ILE A 304 7.20 -0.33 20.70
N ALA A 305 6.69 0.49 21.62
CA ALA A 305 7.00 0.31 23.05
C ALA A 305 6.54 -1.07 23.55
N PHE A 306 5.34 -1.50 23.14
CA PHE A 306 4.81 -2.80 23.54
C PHE A 306 5.65 -3.97 23.00
N SER A 307 6.16 -3.89 21.77
CA SER A 307 7.02 -4.96 21.21
C SER A 307 8.32 -5.12 21.99
N TYR A 308 8.91 -4.02 22.51
CA TYR A 308 10.08 -4.10 23.38
C TYR A 308 9.76 -4.70 24.76
N GLU A 309 8.63 -4.31 25.37
CA GLU A 309 8.19 -4.88 26.65
C GLU A 309 7.98 -6.40 26.57
N LEU A 310 7.38 -6.89 25.48
CA LEU A 310 7.26 -8.32 25.22
C LEU A 310 8.62 -9.02 25.17
N SER A 311 9.60 -8.45 24.44
CA SER A 311 10.95 -9.00 24.39
C SER A 311 11.62 -9.04 25.76
N MET A 312 11.39 -8.03 26.61
CA MET A 312 11.92 -8.02 27.97
C MET A 312 11.30 -9.13 28.84
N LEU A 313 10.00 -9.39 28.69
CA LEU A 313 9.31 -10.46 29.41
C LEU A 313 9.78 -11.84 28.96
N GLU A 314 9.98 -12.04 27.66
CA GLU A 314 10.48 -13.30 27.09
C GLU A 314 11.95 -13.56 27.44
N GLY A 315 12.79 -12.52 27.47
CA GLY A 315 14.19 -12.63 27.91
C GLY A 315 14.35 -12.84 29.43
N SER A 316 13.27 -12.69 30.20
CA SER A 316 13.24 -12.88 31.66
C SER A 316 12.86 -14.30 32.09
N VAL A 317 13.15 -15.33 31.28
CA VAL A 317 12.96 -16.76 31.60
C VAL A 317 13.62 -17.08 32.95
N GLY A 318 12.81 -17.00 34.01
CA GLY A 318 13.26 -17.14 35.39
C GLY A 318 12.34 -16.50 36.43
N ARG A 319 11.48 -15.54 36.08
CA ARG A 319 10.47 -15.04 37.05
C ARG A 319 9.19 -14.57 36.36
N GLN A 320 8.15 -15.40 36.42
CA GLN A 320 6.77 -15.01 36.08
C GLN A 320 6.41 -13.70 36.80
N ARG A 321 6.43 -12.58 36.07
CA ARG A 321 5.70 -11.37 36.45
C ARG A 321 4.47 -11.30 35.58
N SER A 322 3.32 -11.42 36.24
CA SER A 322 2.02 -11.13 35.64
C SER A 322 2.03 -9.73 35.01
N LEU A 323 1.51 -9.61 33.79
CA LEU A 323 1.31 -8.37 33.01
C LEU A 323 0.49 -7.29 33.73
N SER A 324 0.01 -7.55 34.95
CA SER A 324 -0.73 -6.62 35.81
C SER A 324 0.11 -5.48 36.39
N LEU A 325 1.44 -5.53 36.32
CA LEU A 325 2.35 -4.52 36.90
C LEU A 325 2.67 -3.33 35.99
N ILE A 326 2.09 -3.26 34.77
CA ILE A 326 2.31 -2.18 33.79
C ILE A 326 1.66 -0.84 34.24
N SER A 327 1.11 -0.75 35.45
CA SER A 327 0.35 0.40 35.96
C SER A 327 1.17 1.44 36.74
N ALA A 328 2.46 1.21 37.00
CA ALA A 328 3.25 2.08 37.87
C ALA A 328 4.55 2.56 37.20
N SER A 329 4.46 3.41 36.17
CA SER A 329 5.54 4.31 35.72
C SER A 329 4.94 5.48 34.94
#